data_AF-A0A3D4AWH1-F1
#
_entry.id   AF-A0A3D4AWH1-F1
#
_cell.length_a   1.000
_cell.length_b   1.000
_cell.length_c   1.000
_cell.angle_alpha   90.00
_cell.angle_beta   90.00
_cell.angle_gamma   90.00
#
_symmetry.space_group_name_H-M   'P 1'
#
loop_
_entity.id
_entity.type
_entity.pdbx_description
1 polymer ?
#
loop_
_entity_poly.entity_id
_entity_poly.type
_entity_poly.pdbx_seq_one_letter_code
_entity_poly.pdbx_strand_id
1 'polypeptide(L)'
;MDSILNWLNENSGLILHYGIQAVIALVIFLLGGRIAKFCAKLTEKAFDKKKVDKAVSSFVSSIVYAIVFAATILMALSQIGIETTSFIAILGAAGLAVGLALQGSLSNFASGVLIILLRPFKSGDYVEAGGKAGTIKKIEIFSTEMRTPDNKVIVMPNSKIMSDAIINYSREATRRVDIVIGVGYDADLRKAKEVLKSVLDNESRILKDPA
;
A
#
# COMPACT_ATOMS: atom_id res chain seq x y z
N MET A 1 60.47 24.07 16.87
CA MET A 1 59.36 24.88 16.32
C MET A 1 59.52 25.01 14.80
N ASP A 2 60.73 25.32 14.33
CA ASP A 2 61.02 25.58 12.90
C ASP A 2 60.86 24.36 11.99
N SER A 3 61.17 23.15 12.48
CA SER A 3 60.97 21.90 11.71
C SER A 3 59.48 21.62 11.43
N ILE A 4 58.59 22.00 12.35
CA ILE A 4 57.14 21.83 12.19
C ILE A 4 56.59 22.87 11.22
N LEU A 5 57.10 24.11 11.29
CA LEU A 5 56.71 25.21 10.40
C LEU A 5 57.20 24.99 8.96
N ASN A 6 58.42 24.47 8.77
CA ASN A 6 58.93 24.12 7.45
C ASN A 6 58.16 22.95 6.83
N TRP A 7 57.85 21.91 7.62
CA TRP A 7 57.02 20.79 7.15
C TRP A 7 55.60 21.24 6.76
N LEU A 8 54.99 22.15 7.52
CA LEU A 8 53.70 22.76 7.21
C LEU A 8 53.73 23.59 5.92
N ASN A 9 54.82 24.32 5.68
CA ASN A 9 54.95 25.16 4.50
C ASN A 9 55.17 24.32 3.23
N GLU A 10 55.98 23.26 3.32
CA GLU A 10 56.20 22.30 2.24
C GLU A 10 54.94 21.50 1.87
N ASN A 11 54.06 21.22 2.84
CA ASN A 11 52.83 20.45 2.63
C ASN A 11 51.55 21.32 2.57
N SER A 12 51.70 22.65 2.57
CA SER A 12 50.59 23.61 2.62
C SER A 12 49.57 23.40 1.49
N GLY A 13 50.02 23.05 0.28
CA GLY A 13 49.15 22.75 -0.85
C GLY A 13 48.26 21.53 -0.66
N LEU A 14 48.78 20.45 -0.05
CA LEU A 14 48.01 19.24 0.25
C LEU A 14 47.03 19.50 1.40
N ILE A 15 47.47 20.20 2.45
CA ILE A 15 46.65 20.55 3.61
C ILE A 15 45.48 21.45 3.18
N LEU A 16 45.73 22.44 2.31
CA LEU A 16 44.69 23.30 1.76
C LEU A 16 43.73 22.51 0.86
N HIS A 17 44.23 21.62 0.00
CA HIS A 17 43.40 20.81 -0.89
C HIS A 17 42.42 19.91 -0.11
N TYR A 18 42.92 19.10 0.82
CA TYR A 18 42.09 18.22 1.65
C TYR A 18 41.21 19.01 2.63
N GLY A 19 41.71 20.13 3.16
CA GLY A 19 40.93 21.02 4.02
C GLY A 19 39.72 21.60 3.30
N ILE A 20 39.89 22.10 2.07
CA ILE A 20 38.80 22.62 1.24
C ILE A 20 37.81 21.50 0.88
N GLN A 21 38.28 20.31 0.51
CA GLN A 21 37.42 19.16 0.24
C GLN A 21 36.57 18.76 1.45
N ALA A 22 37.17 18.72 2.64
CA ALA A 22 36.46 18.42 3.88
C ALA A 22 35.40 19.48 4.20
N VAL A 23 35.70 20.77 4.01
CA VAL A 23 34.73 21.85 4.19
C VAL A 23 33.57 21.73 3.19
N ILE A 24 33.85 21.47 1.91
CA ILE A 24 32.80 21.29 0.89
C ILE A 24 31.95 20.07 1.21
N ALA A 25 32.56 18.94 1.59
CA ALA A 25 31.84 17.73 1.98
C ALA A 25 30.91 17.98 3.18
N LEU A 26 31.39 18.72 4.19
CA LEU A 26 30.59 19.12 5.34
C LEU A 26 29.40 20.00 4.93
N VAL A 27 29.62 20.96 4.04
CA VAL A 27 28.56 21.82 3.50
C VAL A 27 27.53 20.99 2.73
N ILE A 28 27.96 20.08 1.86
CA ILE A 28 27.08 19.16 1.12
C ILE A 28 26.26 18.32 2.10
N PHE A 29 26.87 17.76 3.14
CA PHE A 29 26.17 16.96 4.13
C PHE A 29 25.11 17.76 4.90
N LEU A 30 25.45 18.96 5.37
CA LEU A 30 24.54 19.82 6.13
C LEU A 30 23.39 20.37 5.27
N LEU A 31 23.69 20.80 4.04
CA LEU A 31 22.69 21.30 3.10
C LEU A 31 21.84 20.17 2.56
N GLY A 32 22.43 19.06 2.14
CA GLY A 32 21.73 17.90 1.63
C GLY A 32 20.83 17.27 2.70
N GLY A 33 21.24 17.23 3.96
CA GLY A 33 20.37 16.83 5.07
C GLY A 33 19.14 17.73 5.24
N ARG A 34 19.30 19.05 5.02
CA ARG A 34 18.16 19.98 4.98
C ARG A 34 17.29 19.78 3.75
N ILE A 35 17.88 19.54 2.58
CA ILE A 35 17.17 19.26 1.33
C ILE A 35 16.36 17.97 1.46
N ALA A 36 16.92 16.90 2.01
CA ALA A 36 16.21 15.64 2.24
C ALA A 36 14.96 15.85 3.10
N LYS A 37 15.08 16.59 4.21
CA LYS A 37 13.94 16.96 5.07
C LYS A 37 12.94 17.86 4.34
N PHE A 38 13.42 18.77 3.50
CA PHE A 38 12.57 19.66 2.71
C PHE A 38 11.75 18.88 1.67
N CYS A 39 12.40 17.98 0.91
CA CYS A 39 11.74 17.10 -0.04
C CYS A 39 10.67 16.24 0.63
N ALA A 40 11.00 15.60 1.77
CA ALA A 40 10.05 14.81 2.54
C ALA A 40 8.82 15.63 2.98
N LYS A 41 9.05 16.83 3.52
CA LYS A 41 7.96 17.76 3.89
C LYS A 41 7.12 18.24 2.70
N LEU A 42 7.75 18.45 1.54
CA LEU A 42 7.02 18.81 0.32
C LEU A 42 6.12 17.67 -0.13
N THR A 43 6.63 16.43 -0.09
CA THR A 43 5.85 15.22 -0.39
C THR A 43 4.65 15.11 0.56
N GLU A 44 4.86 15.27 1.86
CA GLU A 44 3.78 15.20 2.86
C GLU A 44 2.71 16.27 2.61
N LYS A 45 3.12 17.53 2.41
CA LYS A 45 2.19 18.63 2.07
C LYS A 45 1.43 18.40 0.77
N ALA A 46 2.06 17.80 -0.23
CA ALA A 46 1.42 17.50 -1.50
C ALA A 46 0.32 16.44 -1.35
N PHE A 47 0.54 15.42 -0.52
CA PHE A 47 -0.45 14.41 -0.18
C PHE A 47 -1.58 14.96 0.69
N ASP A 48 -1.27 15.79 1.69
CA ASP A 48 -2.27 16.44 2.55
C ASP A 48 -3.23 17.32 1.73
N LYS A 49 -2.70 18.08 0.76
CA LYS A 49 -3.53 18.90 -0.15
C LYS A 49 -4.52 18.07 -0.95
N LYS A 50 -4.17 16.83 -1.27
CA LYS A 50 -5.02 15.88 -1.99
C LYS A 50 -5.91 15.03 -1.07
N LYS A 51 -5.93 15.30 0.25
CA LYS A 51 -6.67 14.54 1.26
C LYS A 51 -6.35 13.05 1.23
N VAL A 52 -5.10 12.71 0.90
CA VAL A 52 -4.61 11.34 0.96
C VAL A 52 -4.41 10.97 2.43
N ASP A 53 -4.60 9.69 2.76
CA ASP A 53 -4.44 9.20 4.13
C ASP A 53 -3.04 9.50 4.69
N LYS A 54 -2.99 9.88 5.96
CA LYS A 54 -1.76 10.29 6.65
C LYS A 54 -0.70 9.18 6.67
N ALA A 55 -1.10 7.92 6.79
CA ALA A 55 -0.14 6.81 6.81
C ALA A 55 0.47 6.56 5.42
N VAL A 56 -0.27 6.80 4.33
CA VAL A 56 0.29 6.81 2.97
C VAL A 56 1.30 7.96 2.82
N SER A 57 0.90 9.16 3.24
CA SER A 57 1.73 10.37 3.17
C SER A 57 3.06 10.18 3.92
N SER A 58 3.00 9.68 5.16
CA SER A 58 4.16 9.42 6.01
C SER A 58 5.08 8.32 5.45
N PHE A 59 4.51 7.23 4.92
CA PHE A 59 5.28 6.13 4.34
C PHE A 59 6.09 6.61 3.12
N VAL A 60 5.44 7.29 2.17
CA VAL A 60 6.11 7.78 0.96
C VAL A 60 7.14 8.86 1.30
N SER A 61 6.81 9.78 2.21
CA SER A 61 7.74 10.82 2.70
C SER A 61 9.00 10.22 3.32
N SER A 62 8.87 9.13 4.09
CA SER A 62 10.00 8.42 4.70
C SER A 62 10.92 7.77 3.66
N ILE A 63 10.35 7.18 2.60
CA ILE A 63 11.12 6.63 1.47
C ILE A 63 11.89 7.73 0.74
N VAL A 64 11.23 8.84 0.42
CA VAL A 64 11.85 10.00 -0.24
C VAL A 64 13.00 10.54 0.62
N TYR A 65 12.79 10.68 1.93
CA TYR A 65 13.85 11.09 2.86
C TYR A 65 15.06 10.15 2.81
N ALA A 66 14.83 8.83 2.92
CA ALA A 66 15.90 7.84 2.91
C ALA A 66 16.74 7.87 1.62
N ILE A 67 16.09 7.97 0.46
CA ILE A 67 16.77 8.03 -0.85
C ILE A 67 17.62 9.30 -0.98
N VAL A 68 17.03 10.47 -0.71
CA VAL A 68 17.74 11.76 -0.85
C VAL A 68 18.87 11.87 0.17
N PHE A 69 18.68 11.35 1.38
CA PHE A 69 19.71 11.35 2.41
C PHE A 69 20.87 10.39 2.07
N ALA A 70 20.58 9.19 1.56
CA ALA A 70 21.62 8.27 1.07
C ALA A 70 22.43 8.88 -0.07
N ALA A 71 21.77 9.52 -1.04
CA ALA A 71 22.45 10.24 -2.13
C ALA A 71 23.34 11.38 -1.60
N THR A 72 22.85 12.14 -0.60
CA THR A 72 23.63 13.20 0.05
C THR A 72 24.91 12.66 0.69
N ILE A 73 24.83 11.52 1.40
CA ILE A 73 25.99 10.89 2.01
C ILE A 73 27.02 10.50 0.94
N LEU A 74 26.57 9.85 -0.15
CA LEU A 74 27.47 9.46 -1.24
C LEU A 74 28.15 10.68 -1.88
N MET A 75 27.41 11.76 -2.13
CA MET A 75 27.98 13.00 -2.67
C MET A 75 29.04 13.61 -1.74
N ALA A 76 28.79 13.62 -0.42
CA ALA A 76 29.75 14.13 0.55
C ALA A 76 31.02 13.26 0.62
N LEU A 77 30.88 11.92 0.59
CA LEU A 77 32.02 10.99 0.58
C LEU A 77 32.87 11.13 -0.69
N SER A 78 32.22 11.27 -1.84
CA SER A 78 32.90 11.46 -3.14
C SER A 78 33.78 12.72 -3.14
N GLN A 79 33.39 13.78 -2.42
CA GLN A 79 34.16 15.02 -2.35
C GLN A 79 35.49 14.87 -1.59
N ILE A 80 35.58 13.91 -0.67
CA ILE A 80 36.80 13.60 0.11
C ILE A 80 37.68 12.58 -0.65
N GLY A 81 37.29 12.19 -1.88
CA GLY A 81 38.03 11.23 -2.69
C GLY A 81 37.79 9.77 -2.32
N ILE A 82 36.77 9.48 -1.51
CA ILE A 82 36.37 8.11 -1.20
C ILE A 82 35.64 7.51 -2.40
N GLU A 83 36.07 6.34 -2.85
CA GLU A 83 35.40 5.62 -3.92
C GLU A 83 34.00 5.18 -3.47
N THR A 84 32.96 5.76 -4.08
CA THR A 84 31.56 5.50 -3.71
C THR A 84 30.99 4.23 -4.36
N THR A 85 31.68 3.63 -5.33
CA THR A 85 31.24 2.43 -6.06
C THR A 85 30.89 1.28 -5.11
N SER A 86 31.76 0.98 -4.14
CA SER A 86 31.53 -0.08 -3.15
C SER A 86 30.34 0.22 -2.24
N PHE A 87 30.14 1.49 -1.87
CA PHE A 87 28.98 1.91 -1.08
C PHE A 87 27.67 1.79 -1.87
N ILE A 88 27.68 2.13 -3.17
CA ILE A 88 26.53 1.94 -4.05
C ILE A 88 26.16 0.45 -4.12
N ALA A 89 27.13 -0.44 -4.25
CA ALA A 89 26.88 -1.88 -4.24
C ALA A 89 26.24 -2.35 -2.92
N ILE A 90 26.78 -1.91 -1.77
CA ILE A 90 26.23 -2.24 -0.44
C ILE A 90 24.81 -1.67 -0.27
N LEU A 91 24.59 -0.41 -0.66
CA LEU A 91 23.27 0.22 -0.59
C LEU A 91 22.26 -0.46 -1.52
N GLY A 92 22.70 -0.92 -2.69
CA GLY A 92 21.88 -1.72 -3.60
C GLY A 92 21.47 -3.05 -2.97
N ALA A 93 22.42 -3.78 -2.38
CA ALA A 93 22.15 -5.04 -1.68
C ALA A 93 21.24 -4.84 -0.45
N ALA A 94 21.50 -3.81 0.36
CA ALA A 94 20.68 -3.44 1.51
C ALA A 94 19.27 -3.02 1.06
N GLY A 95 19.16 -2.23 -0.01
CA GLY A 95 17.89 -1.82 -0.61
C GLY A 95 17.07 -3.01 -1.11
N LEU A 96 17.71 -3.99 -1.76
CA LEU A 96 17.07 -5.24 -2.16
C LEU A 96 16.59 -6.03 -0.94
N ALA A 97 17.43 -6.20 0.09
CA ALA A 97 17.07 -6.91 1.31
C ALA A 97 15.88 -6.26 2.03
N VAL A 98 15.88 -4.93 2.18
CA VAL A 98 14.77 -4.16 2.76
C VAL A 98 13.52 -4.27 1.87
N GLY A 99 13.67 -4.18 0.55
CA GLY A 99 12.56 -4.33 -0.40
C GLY A 99 11.89 -5.69 -0.33
N LEU A 100 12.69 -6.77 -0.26
CA LEU A 100 12.19 -8.14 -0.08
C LEU A 100 11.52 -8.32 1.28
N ALA A 101 12.10 -7.75 2.35
CA ALA A 101 11.51 -7.79 3.68
C ALA A 101 10.16 -7.05 3.75
N LEU A 102 10.01 -5.95 2.98
CA LEU A 102 8.79 -5.14 2.93
C LEU A 102 7.81 -5.56 1.82
N GLN A 103 8.14 -6.57 1.01
CA GLN A 103 7.34 -6.98 -0.15
C GLN A 103 5.87 -7.25 0.23
N GLY A 104 5.63 -7.95 1.34
CA GLY A 104 4.29 -8.25 1.83
C GLY A 104 3.50 -6.99 2.25
N SER A 105 4.13 -6.09 3.01
CA SER A 105 3.49 -4.84 3.46
C SER A 105 3.21 -3.90 2.29
N LEU A 106 4.15 -3.81 1.32
CA LEU A 106 3.99 -2.98 0.13
C LEU A 106 2.90 -3.52 -0.80
N SER A 107 2.77 -4.84 -0.92
CA SER A 107 1.66 -5.49 -1.63
C SER A 107 0.31 -5.12 -1.02
N ASN A 108 0.19 -5.21 0.31
CA ASN A 108 -1.03 -4.82 1.02
C ASN A 108 -1.36 -3.33 0.85
N PHE A 109 -0.35 -2.47 0.93
CA PHE A 109 -0.48 -1.04 0.69
C PHE A 109 -1.03 -0.76 -0.72
N ALA A 110 -0.42 -1.34 -1.75
CA ALA A 110 -0.82 -1.15 -3.14
C ALA A 110 -2.27 -1.63 -3.37
N SER A 111 -2.63 -2.80 -2.83
CA SER A 111 -4.00 -3.31 -2.88
C SER A 111 -4.99 -2.40 -2.16
N GLY A 112 -4.63 -1.86 -0.99
CA GLY A 112 -5.47 -0.88 -0.27
C GLY A 112 -5.73 0.39 -1.09
N VAL A 113 -4.68 0.95 -1.70
CA VAL A 113 -4.80 2.11 -2.59
C VAL A 113 -5.70 1.81 -3.79
N LEU A 114 -5.55 0.64 -4.42
CA LEU A 114 -6.40 0.22 -5.54
C LEU A 114 -7.87 0.05 -5.16
N ILE A 115 -8.16 -0.52 -3.98
CA ILE A 115 -9.54 -0.63 -3.47
C ILE A 115 -10.16 0.76 -3.32
N ILE A 116 -9.41 1.73 -2.78
CA ILE A 116 -9.91 3.09 -2.56
C ILE A 116 -10.15 3.83 -3.88
N LEU A 117 -9.25 3.64 -4.86
CA LEU A 117 -9.31 4.31 -6.17
C LEU A 117 -10.38 3.70 -7.08
N LEU A 118 -10.41 2.38 -7.23
CA LEU A 118 -11.29 1.67 -8.15
C LEU A 118 -12.66 1.37 -7.55
N ARG A 119 -12.76 1.35 -6.21
CA ARG A 119 -13.98 1.05 -5.45
C ARG A 119 -14.74 -0.18 -5.98
N PRO A 120 -14.11 -1.37 -6.02
CA PRO A 120 -14.82 -2.61 -6.35
C PRO A 120 -15.98 -2.88 -5.36
N PHE A 121 -15.80 -2.43 -4.11
CA PHE A 121 -16.79 -2.41 -3.05
C PHE A 121 -16.57 -1.17 -2.15
N LYS A 122 -17.55 -0.88 -1.31
CA LYS A 122 -17.49 0.21 -0.30
C LYS A 122 -17.87 -0.31 1.08
N SER A 123 -17.59 0.51 2.11
CA SER A 123 -18.10 0.25 3.46
C SER A 123 -19.62 0.11 3.45
N GLY A 124 -20.12 -0.95 4.06
CA GLY A 124 -21.54 -1.32 4.09
C GLY A 124 -21.94 -2.37 3.04
N ASP A 125 -21.12 -2.64 2.02
CA ASP A 125 -21.42 -3.69 1.05
C ASP A 125 -21.20 -5.08 1.68
N TYR A 126 -22.09 -6.02 1.38
CA TYR A 126 -21.88 -7.44 1.64
C TYR A 126 -21.11 -8.06 0.47
N VAL A 127 -19.93 -8.59 0.75
CA VAL A 127 -19.04 -9.13 -0.29
C VAL A 127 -18.47 -10.47 0.14
N GLU A 128 -18.13 -11.28 -0.85
CA GLU A 128 -17.29 -12.47 -0.68
C GLU A 128 -15.96 -12.23 -1.39
N ALA A 129 -14.88 -12.25 -0.63
CA ALA A 129 -13.52 -12.03 -1.11
C ALA A 129 -12.51 -12.74 -0.21
N GLY A 130 -11.38 -13.18 -0.75
CA GLY A 130 -10.35 -13.90 0.01
C GLY A 130 -10.86 -15.19 0.70
N GLY A 131 -11.91 -15.80 0.14
CA GLY A 131 -12.57 -17.00 0.68
C GLY A 131 -13.43 -16.77 1.92
N LYS A 132 -13.84 -15.52 2.20
CA LYS A 132 -14.73 -15.17 3.31
C LYS A 132 -15.83 -14.22 2.84
N ALA A 133 -17.04 -14.43 3.35
CA ALA A 133 -18.19 -13.55 3.11
C ALA A 133 -18.53 -12.70 4.34
N GLY A 134 -18.88 -11.44 4.12
CA GLY A 134 -19.24 -10.51 5.19
C GLY A 134 -19.49 -9.09 4.71
N THR A 135 -20.04 -8.27 5.60
CA THR A 135 -20.25 -6.84 5.36
C THR A 135 -18.98 -6.05 5.64
N ILE A 136 -18.51 -5.25 4.69
CA ILE A 136 -17.34 -4.39 4.87
C ILE A 136 -17.62 -3.32 5.91
N LYS A 137 -16.78 -3.25 6.96
CA LYS A 137 -16.92 -2.28 8.04
C LYS A 137 -16.02 -1.06 7.84
N LYS A 138 -14.77 -1.28 7.47
CA LYS A 138 -13.81 -0.23 7.12
C LYS A 138 -12.69 -0.81 6.27
N ILE A 139 -12.13 0.03 5.40
CA ILE A 139 -10.97 -0.28 4.57
C ILE A 139 -9.82 0.55 5.12
N GLU A 140 -8.81 -0.11 5.65
CA GLU A 140 -7.57 0.51 6.11
C GLU A 140 -6.48 0.31 5.06
N ILE A 141 -5.30 0.91 5.28
CA ILE A 141 -4.23 0.90 4.27
C ILE A 141 -3.67 -0.50 4.01
N PHE A 142 -3.54 -1.32 5.04
CA PHE A 142 -2.96 -2.66 4.91
C PHE A 142 -3.98 -3.79 5.04
N SER A 143 -5.15 -3.51 5.58
CA SER A 143 -6.19 -4.49 5.87
C SER A 143 -7.58 -3.93 5.67
N THR A 144 -8.55 -4.80 5.42
CA THR A 144 -9.97 -4.48 5.44
C THR A 144 -10.63 -5.27 6.54
N GLU A 145 -11.50 -4.60 7.29
CA GLU A 145 -12.32 -5.21 8.32
C GLU A 145 -13.71 -5.52 7.74
N MET A 146 -14.15 -6.76 7.90
CA MET A 146 -15.49 -7.20 7.54
C MET A 146 -16.16 -7.94 8.69
N ARG A 147 -17.49 -7.88 8.74
CA ARG A 147 -18.30 -8.54 9.76
C ARG A 147 -19.12 -9.66 9.13
N THR A 148 -19.00 -10.86 9.67
CA THR A 148 -19.80 -12.00 9.21
C THR A 148 -21.26 -11.87 9.64
N PRO A 149 -22.19 -12.61 9.01
CA PRO A 149 -23.58 -12.70 9.49
C PRO A 149 -23.68 -13.14 10.96
N ASP A 150 -22.77 -14.02 11.41
CA ASP A 150 -22.66 -14.46 12.81
C ASP A 150 -22.02 -13.42 13.75
N ASN A 151 -21.92 -12.16 13.34
CA ASN A 151 -21.35 -11.04 14.11
C ASN A 151 -19.86 -11.21 14.51
N LYS A 152 -19.07 -11.99 13.77
CA LYS A 152 -17.62 -12.11 13.97
C LYS A 152 -16.90 -11.05 13.15
N VAL A 153 -15.82 -10.49 13.69
CA VAL A 153 -14.96 -9.54 12.97
C VAL A 153 -13.83 -10.31 12.28
N ILE A 154 -13.68 -10.12 10.98
CA ILE A 154 -12.58 -10.64 10.17
C ILE A 154 -11.74 -9.45 9.73
N VAL A 155 -10.46 -9.45 10.10
CA VAL A 155 -9.46 -8.51 9.59
C VAL A 155 -8.62 -9.25 8.57
N MET A 156 -8.68 -8.82 7.31
CA MET A 156 -8.00 -9.50 6.21
C MET A 156 -7.02 -8.56 5.51
N PRO A 157 -5.78 -8.99 5.24
CA PRO A 157 -4.82 -8.20 4.46
C PRO A 157 -5.40 -7.85 3.08
N ASN A 158 -5.21 -6.61 2.64
CA ASN A 158 -5.78 -6.10 1.39
C ASN A 158 -5.31 -6.88 0.16
N SER A 159 -4.06 -7.37 0.16
CA SER A 159 -3.55 -8.17 -0.96
C SER A 159 -4.28 -9.50 -1.11
N LYS A 160 -4.72 -10.11 0.00
CA LYS A 160 -5.51 -11.35 0.00
C LYS A 160 -6.96 -11.15 -0.47
N ILE A 161 -7.50 -9.96 -0.31
CA ILE A 161 -8.82 -9.60 -0.83
C ILE A 161 -8.76 -9.42 -2.34
N MET A 162 -7.69 -8.79 -2.82
CA MET A 162 -7.49 -8.45 -4.22
C MET A 162 -6.80 -9.55 -5.05
N SER A 163 -6.40 -10.66 -4.42
CA SER A 163 -5.69 -11.76 -5.10
C SER A 163 -6.60 -12.62 -5.97
N ASP A 164 -7.92 -12.55 -5.78
CA ASP A 164 -8.91 -13.37 -6.49
C ASP A 164 -10.17 -12.55 -6.81
N ALA A 165 -11.13 -13.16 -7.49
CA ALA A 165 -12.42 -12.57 -7.83
C ALA A 165 -13.15 -12.08 -6.57
N ILE A 166 -13.72 -10.88 -6.67
CA ILE A 166 -14.55 -10.28 -5.62
C ILE A 166 -16.01 -10.39 -6.05
N ILE A 167 -16.82 -11.10 -5.25
CA ILE A 167 -18.26 -11.21 -5.48
C ILE A 167 -18.94 -10.16 -4.61
N ASN A 168 -19.53 -9.13 -5.24
CA ASN A 168 -20.26 -8.08 -4.52
C ASN A 168 -21.77 -8.36 -4.59
N TYR A 169 -22.36 -8.66 -3.44
CA TYR A 169 -23.78 -9.00 -3.31
C TYR A 169 -24.67 -7.76 -3.22
N SER A 170 -24.09 -6.58 -2.96
CA SER A 170 -24.79 -5.31 -2.71
C SER A 170 -24.72 -4.33 -3.88
N ARG A 171 -23.98 -4.66 -4.95
CA ARG A 171 -23.80 -3.75 -6.10
C ARG A 171 -25.00 -3.71 -7.02
N GLU A 172 -25.61 -4.87 -7.28
CA GLU A 172 -26.84 -4.99 -8.05
C GLU A 172 -28.07 -4.98 -7.13
N ALA A 173 -29.15 -4.33 -7.57
CA ALA A 173 -30.36 -4.17 -6.77
C ALA A 173 -31.23 -5.44 -6.74
N THR A 174 -31.13 -6.28 -7.76
CA THR A 174 -31.96 -7.47 -7.95
C THR A 174 -31.11 -8.73 -8.03
N ARG A 175 -31.68 -9.87 -7.63
CA ARG A 175 -30.94 -11.13 -7.47
C ARG A 175 -31.84 -12.31 -7.79
N ARG A 176 -31.31 -13.32 -8.48
CA ARG A 176 -32.01 -14.58 -8.71
C ARG A 176 -31.88 -15.49 -7.49
N VAL A 177 -32.98 -16.14 -7.11
CA VAL A 177 -33.00 -17.14 -6.04
C VAL A 177 -33.41 -18.47 -6.66
N ASP A 178 -32.49 -19.44 -6.64
CA ASP A 178 -32.75 -20.79 -7.14
C ASP A 178 -33.09 -21.70 -5.95
N ILE A 179 -34.28 -22.31 -5.97
CA ILE A 179 -34.77 -23.20 -4.89
C ILE A 179 -35.05 -24.58 -5.48
N VAL A 180 -34.40 -25.60 -4.93
CA VAL A 180 -34.67 -27.01 -5.30
C VAL A 180 -35.68 -27.57 -4.33
N ILE A 181 -36.85 -27.96 -4.84
CA ILE A 181 -37.94 -28.51 -4.04
C ILE A 181 -38.09 -29.99 -4.37
N GLY A 182 -37.85 -30.84 -3.38
CA GLY A 182 -38.13 -32.27 -3.46
C GLY A 182 -39.62 -32.55 -3.25
N VAL A 183 -40.19 -33.43 -4.06
CA VAL A 183 -41.57 -33.91 -3.92
C VAL A 183 -41.56 -35.42 -3.69
N GLY A 184 -42.61 -35.95 -3.04
CA GLY A 184 -42.75 -37.40 -2.82
C GLY A 184 -42.74 -38.16 -4.14
N TYR A 185 -42.24 -39.40 -4.13
CA TYR A 185 -42.14 -40.22 -5.35
C TYR A 185 -43.50 -40.55 -5.97
N ASP A 186 -44.54 -40.59 -5.13
CA ASP A 186 -45.94 -40.81 -5.48
C ASP A 186 -46.71 -39.50 -5.76
N ALA A 187 -46.05 -38.33 -5.64
CA ALA A 187 -46.69 -37.05 -5.83
C ALA A 187 -46.96 -36.75 -7.32
N ASP A 188 -48.13 -36.17 -7.60
CA ASP A 188 -48.45 -35.65 -8.93
C ASP A 188 -47.62 -34.38 -9.22
N LEU A 189 -46.68 -34.50 -10.15
CA LEU A 189 -45.79 -33.42 -10.58
C LEU A 189 -46.54 -32.23 -11.19
N ARG A 190 -47.70 -32.46 -11.84
CA ARG A 190 -48.50 -31.36 -12.41
C ARG A 190 -49.12 -30.55 -11.28
N LYS A 191 -49.73 -31.22 -10.31
CA LYS A 191 -50.30 -30.58 -9.12
C LYS A 191 -49.23 -29.85 -8.32
N ALA A 192 -48.05 -30.44 -8.16
CA ALA A 192 -46.92 -29.77 -7.51
C ALA A 192 -46.51 -28.47 -8.24
N LYS A 193 -46.40 -28.51 -9.57
CA LYS A 193 -46.07 -27.32 -10.38
C LYS A 193 -47.15 -26.23 -10.28
N GLU A 194 -48.42 -26.60 -10.29
CA GLU A 194 -49.54 -25.66 -10.15
C GLU A 194 -49.53 -24.95 -8.79
N VAL A 195 -49.31 -25.70 -7.71
CA VAL A 195 -49.18 -25.15 -6.35
C VAL A 195 -48.00 -24.19 -6.27
N LEU A 196 -46.83 -24.60 -6.77
CA LEU A 196 -45.64 -23.73 -6.77
C LEU A 196 -45.88 -22.46 -7.56
N LYS A 197 -46.47 -22.56 -8.76
CA LYS A 197 -46.81 -21.39 -9.57
C LYS A 197 -47.78 -20.45 -8.84
N SER A 198 -48.81 -21.00 -8.21
CA SER A 198 -49.77 -20.20 -7.43
C SER A 198 -49.10 -19.47 -6.26
N VAL A 199 -48.15 -20.10 -5.57
CA VAL A 199 -47.38 -19.45 -4.50
C VAL A 199 -46.51 -18.32 -5.06
N LEU A 200 -45.81 -18.55 -6.17
CA LEU A 200 -44.97 -17.54 -6.82
C LEU A 200 -45.78 -16.34 -7.32
N ASP A 201 -46.94 -16.58 -7.95
CA ASP A 201 -47.82 -15.53 -8.50
C ASP A 201 -48.43 -14.64 -7.40
N ASN A 202 -48.53 -15.14 -6.16
CA ASN A 202 -49.08 -14.43 -5.00
C ASN A 202 -48.01 -13.74 -4.12
N GLU A 203 -46.71 -13.93 -4.39
CA GLU A 203 -45.64 -13.31 -3.62
C GLU A 203 -45.28 -11.92 -4.16
N SER A 204 -45.59 -10.87 -3.39
CA SER A 204 -45.44 -9.47 -3.81
C SER A 204 -43.99 -9.00 -3.96
N ARG A 205 -43.02 -9.73 -3.39
CA ARG A 205 -41.58 -9.41 -3.48
C ARG A 205 -40.90 -9.97 -4.73
N ILE A 206 -41.55 -10.88 -5.46
CA ILE A 206 -40.99 -11.44 -6.69
C ILE A 206 -41.19 -10.46 -7.85
N LEU A 207 -40.10 -10.16 -8.56
CA LEU A 207 -40.14 -9.31 -9.74
C LEU A 207 -40.75 -10.09 -10.90
N LYS A 208 -41.65 -9.44 -11.66
CA LYS A 208 -42.23 -10.03 -12.88
C LYS A 208 -41.29 -9.89 -14.09
N ASP A 209 -40.30 -9.01 -14.01
CA ASP A 209 -39.27 -8.75 -15.01
C ASP A 209 -37.99 -8.22 -14.32
N PRO A 210 -36.79 -8.79 -14.56
CA PRO A 210 -36.52 -10.03 -15.29
C PRO A 210 -37.13 -11.24 -14.57
N ALA A 211 -37.78 -12.12 -15.35
CA ALA A 211 -38.46 -13.33 -14.88
C ALA A 211 -37.50 -14.47 -14.54
#